data_AF-A0A660C6W5-F1
#
_entry.id   AF-A0A660C6W5-F1
#
_cell.length_a   1.000
_cell.length_b   1.000
_cell.length_c   1.000
_cell.angle_alpha   90.00
_cell.angle_beta   90.00
_cell.angle_gamma   90.00
#
_symmetry.space_group_name_H-M   'P 1'
#
loop_
_entity.id
_entity.type
_entity.pdbx_description
1 polymer ?
#
loop_
_entity_poly.entity_id
_entity_poly.type
_entity_poly.pdbx_seq_one_letter_code
_entity_poly.pdbx_strand_id
1 'polypeptide(L)'
;MIDRRGLTGSQGEFGRAERVVPLWPGQPPPQRCPRGHELAVGGARAGWLHLYQQPSTTCRVCADLRLPGATWCLVDPTEQELAASSDEPPHSNDLVLRATPPSTRGGLGQIALWVEHDRAGVAQLRVCGPCQVGVIEHVHVEPIHRELGYGRLLVAAGLARGPGYTWSVADIDRDADLVTRAFAASVLSPLLSDQAGPHRCTDMRRARGETDAGP
;
A
#
# COMPACT_ATOMS: atom_id res chain seq x y z
N MET A 1 -43.86 -2.48 25.33
CA MET A 1 -43.20 -1.40 24.58
C MET A 1 -41.71 -1.63 24.76
N ILE A 2 -41.08 -2.35 23.84
CA ILE A 2 -39.67 -2.78 23.93
C ILE A 2 -38.84 -1.72 23.22
N ASP A 3 -37.85 -1.17 23.91
CA ASP A 3 -36.88 -0.22 23.37
C ASP A 3 -36.19 -0.85 22.15
N ARG A 4 -36.30 -0.14 21.01
CA ARG A 4 -35.87 -0.56 19.67
C ARG A 4 -34.39 -0.29 19.39
N ARG A 5 -33.58 0.06 20.39
CA ARG A 5 -32.14 0.31 20.23
C ARG A 5 -31.29 -0.74 20.93
N GLY A 6 -31.47 -2.00 20.53
CA GLY A 6 -30.50 -3.07 20.76
C GLY A 6 -29.21 -2.81 19.97
N LEU A 7 -28.51 -1.72 20.29
CA LEU A 7 -27.15 -1.46 19.86
C LEU A 7 -26.25 -2.26 20.80
N THR A 8 -26.05 -3.53 20.45
CA THR A 8 -25.00 -4.33 21.06
C THR A 8 -23.70 -3.79 20.48
N GLY A 9 -22.76 -3.31 21.32
CA GLY A 9 -21.47 -2.73 20.94
C GLY A 9 -20.49 -3.65 20.19
N SER A 10 -21.01 -4.69 19.51
CA SER A 10 -20.32 -5.68 18.69
C SER A 10 -20.52 -5.49 17.17
N GLN A 11 -21.25 -4.45 16.75
CA GLN A 11 -21.55 -4.14 15.33
C GLN A 11 -20.64 -3.03 14.77
N GLY A 12 -19.33 -3.10 15.01
CA GLY A 12 -18.36 -2.21 14.36
C GLY A 12 -18.35 -0.75 14.86
N GLU A 13 -18.97 -0.47 16.01
CA GLU A 13 -19.02 0.86 16.62
C GLU A 13 -17.64 1.38 17.07
N PHE A 14 -16.66 0.49 17.24
CA PHE A 14 -15.25 0.82 17.50
C PHE A 14 -14.38 0.84 16.23
N GLY A 15 -14.98 0.73 15.05
CA GLY A 15 -14.25 0.57 13.80
C GLY A 15 -13.65 -0.82 13.64
N ARG A 16 -13.67 -1.35 12.42
CA ARG A 16 -12.85 -2.50 12.04
C ARG A 16 -11.87 -2.00 10.99
N ALA A 17 -10.65 -2.53 10.99
CA ALA A 17 -9.75 -2.32 9.87
C ALA A 17 -10.44 -2.85 8.59
N GLU A 18 -10.61 -1.97 7.61
CA GLU A 18 -11.26 -2.22 6.34
C GLU A 18 -10.25 -2.28 5.21
N ARG A 19 -10.67 -2.79 4.06
CA ARG A 19 -9.80 -2.84 2.88
C ARG A 19 -9.45 -1.43 2.41
N VAL A 20 -8.26 -1.27 1.85
CA VAL A 20 -7.82 -0.06 1.15
C VAL A 20 -7.53 -0.38 -0.30
N VAL A 21 -7.81 0.60 -1.15
CA VAL A 21 -7.52 0.57 -2.58
C VAL A 21 -6.82 1.87 -2.93
N PRO A 22 -5.62 1.83 -3.55
CA PRO A 22 -4.98 3.05 -3.99
C PRO A 22 -5.81 3.72 -5.09
N LEU A 23 -6.02 5.03 -4.98
CA LEU A 23 -6.64 5.87 -5.99
C LEU A 23 -5.67 6.99 -6.34
N TRP A 24 -5.10 6.97 -7.54
CA TRP A 24 -4.15 8.00 -7.94
C TRP A 24 -4.87 9.34 -8.20
N PRO A 25 -4.21 10.49 -7.95
CA PRO A 25 -4.76 11.80 -8.27
C PRO A 25 -5.23 11.86 -9.72
N GLY A 26 -6.45 12.37 -9.94
CA GLY A 26 -7.04 12.53 -11.27
C GLY A 26 -7.54 11.22 -11.91
N GLN A 27 -7.39 10.06 -11.27
CA GLN A 27 -8.07 8.84 -11.72
C GLN A 27 -9.55 8.85 -11.28
N PRO A 28 -10.46 8.34 -12.12
CA PRO A 28 -11.83 8.12 -11.69
C PRO A 28 -11.87 7.03 -10.59
N PRO A 29 -12.90 7.04 -9.73
CA PRO A 29 -13.08 5.96 -8.77
C PRO A 29 -13.22 4.60 -9.48
N PRO A 30 -12.87 3.49 -8.80
CA PRO A 30 -12.94 2.16 -9.40
C PRO A 30 -14.33 1.84 -9.94
N GLN A 31 -14.40 1.32 -11.17
CA GLN A 31 -15.67 0.86 -11.77
C GLN A 31 -16.14 -0.47 -11.16
N ARG A 32 -15.21 -1.23 -10.58
CA ARG A 32 -15.47 -2.52 -9.95
C ARG A 32 -15.08 -2.52 -8.50
N CYS A 33 -15.84 -3.26 -7.69
CA CYS A 33 -15.45 -3.52 -6.30
C CYS A 33 -14.23 -4.46 -6.25
N PRO A 34 -13.55 -4.58 -5.10
CA PRO A 34 -12.40 -5.49 -4.94
C PRO A 34 -12.69 -6.98 -5.23
N ARG A 35 -13.96 -7.40 -5.24
CA ARG A 35 -14.39 -8.75 -5.65
C ARG A 35 -14.78 -8.86 -7.12
N GLY A 36 -14.75 -7.77 -7.88
CA GLY A 36 -15.00 -7.75 -9.32
C GLY A 36 -16.44 -7.42 -9.75
N HIS A 37 -17.36 -7.13 -8.83
CA HIS A 37 -18.72 -6.67 -9.19
C HIS A 37 -18.66 -5.29 -9.85
N GLU A 38 -19.39 -5.13 -10.96
CA GLU A 38 -19.56 -3.86 -11.67
C GLU A 38 -20.42 -2.90 -10.84
N LEU A 39 -19.86 -1.77 -10.40
CA LEU A 39 -20.51 -0.86 -9.45
C LEU A 39 -21.64 -0.06 -10.10
N ALA A 40 -21.56 0.21 -11.41
CA ALA A 40 -22.64 0.86 -12.15
C ALA A 40 -23.91 0.01 -12.22
N VAL A 41 -23.77 -1.33 -12.17
CA VAL A 41 -24.89 -2.28 -12.23
C VAL A 41 -25.34 -2.70 -10.84
N GLY A 42 -24.39 -3.14 -10.00
CA GLY A 42 -24.65 -3.66 -8.66
C GLY A 42 -24.87 -2.57 -7.61
N GLY A 43 -24.54 -1.31 -7.94
CA GLY A 43 -24.67 -0.16 -7.07
C GLY A 43 -23.54 0.00 -6.05
N ALA A 44 -23.20 1.26 -5.78
CA ALA A 44 -22.27 1.67 -4.73
C ALA A 44 -22.95 2.61 -3.72
N ARG A 45 -22.37 2.73 -2.52
CA ARG A 45 -22.66 3.78 -1.55
C ARG A 45 -21.35 4.42 -1.12
N ALA A 46 -21.32 5.74 -1.12
CA ALA A 46 -20.24 6.49 -0.48
C ALA A 46 -20.48 6.58 1.03
N GLY A 47 -19.41 6.62 1.79
CA GLY A 47 -19.44 6.78 3.24
C GLY A 47 -18.14 7.36 3.76
N TRP A 48 -17.97 7.28 5.07
CA TRP A 48 -16.77 7.70 5.78
C TRP A 48 -16.33 6.58 6.72
N LEU A 49 -15.04 6.26 6.74
CA LEU A 49 -14.47 5.34 7.72
C LEU A 49 -13.70 6.14 8.76
N HIS A 50 -14.30 6.30 9.94
CA HIS A 50 -13.73 7.08 11.04
C HIS A 50 -12.37 6.55 11.51
N LEU A 51 -12.17 5.22 11.50
CA LEU A 51 -10.89 4.61 11.86
C LEU A 51 -9.73 5.10 10.99
N TYR A 52 -9.99 5.42 9.72
CA TYR A 52 -8.96 5.88 8.79
C TYR A 52 -9.02 7.39 8.56
N GLN A 53 -10.09 8.05 8.99
CA GLN A 53 -10.47 9.41 8.56
C GLN A 53 -10.43 9.57 7.03
N GLN A 54 -11.00 8.60 6.32
CA GLN A 54 -11.00 8.57 4.85
C GLN A 54 -12.38 8.31 4.26
N PRO A 55 -12.66 8.80 3.04
CA PRO A 55 -13.82 8.40 2.26
C PRO A 55 -13.84 6.89 2.05
N SER A 56 -15.03 6.31 2.13
CA SER A 56 -15.24 4.89 1.90
C SER A 56 -16.27 4.64 0.81
N THR A 57 -16.14 3.48 0.17
CA THR A 57 -17.08 2.97 -0.82
C THR A 57 -17.55 1.59 -0.39
N THR A 58 -18.86 1.38 -0.44
CA THR A 58 -19.50 0.08 -0.18
C THR A 58 -20.16 -0.45 -1.43
N CYS A 59 -19.82 -1.67 -1.83
CA CYS A 59 -20.53 -2.40 -2.88
C CYS A 59 -21.85 -2.94 -2.32
N ARG A 60 -22.99 -2.53 -2.89
CA ARG A 60 -24.32 -2.93 -2.36
C ARG A 60 -24.53 -4.43 -2.45
N VAL A 61 -24.19 -5.06 -3.58
CA VAL A 61 -24.27 -6.53 -3.74
C VAL A 61 -23.48 -7.26 -2.63
N CYS A 62 -22.22 -6.87 -2.39
CA CYS A 62 -21.42 -7.48 -1.33
C CYS A 62 -22.02 -7.25 0.06
N ALA A 63 -22.58 -6.06 0.31
CA ALA A 63 -23.18 -5.70 1.59
C ALA A 63 -24.49 -6.47 1.85
N ASP A 64 -25.35 -6.60 0.84
CA ASP A 64 -26.61 -7.34 0.92
C ASP A 64 -26.35 -8.84 1.16
N LEU A 65 -25.29 -9.38 0.56
CA LEU A 65 -24.79 -10.74 0.81
C LEU A 65 -23.98 -10.87 2.11
N ARG A 66 -23.80 -9.78 2.87
CA ARG A 66 -23.03 -9.71 4.12
C ARG A 66 -21.60 -10.27 4.01
N LEU A 67 -20.96 -10.04 2.86
CA LEU A 67 -19.60 -10.50 2.62
C LEU A 67 -18.57 -9.56 3.30
N PRO A 68 -17.50 -10.07 3.91
CA PRO A 68 -16.48 -9.24 4.54
C PRO A 68 -15.77 -8.33 3.53
N GLY A 69 -15.36 -7.12 3.89
CA GLY A 69 -14.73 -6.19 2.93
C GLY A 69 -15.67 -5.76 1.79
N ALA A 70 -16.98 -5.72 2.06
CA ALA A 70 -17.95 -5.05 1.19
C ALA A 70 -17.71 -3.53 1.13
N THR A 71 -17.04 -2.98 2.15
CA THR A 71 -16.59 -1.60 2.26
C THR A 71 -15.07 -1.53 2.11
N TRP A 72 -14.57 -0.46 1.50
CA TRP A 72 -13.15 -0.17 1.42
C TRP A 72 -12.91 1.35 1.36
N CYS A 73 -11.70 1.78 1.73
CA CYS A 73 -11.23 3.15 1.54
C CYS A 73 -10.49 3.31 0.22
N LEU A 74 -10.63 4.50 -0.35
CA LEU A 74 -9.79 4.98 -1.44
C LEU A 74 -8.72 5.85 -0.81
N VAL A 75 -7.45 5.50 -1.01
CA VAL A 75 -6.31 6.22 -0.41
C VAL A 75 -5.44 6.75 -1.54
N ASP A 76 -5.10 8.02 -1.49
CA ASP A 76 -4.15 8.62 -2.42
C ASP A 76 -2.72 8.20 -2.05
N PRO A 77 -2.01 7.43 -2.89
CA PRO A 77 -0.65 6.98 -2.58
C PRO A 77 0.38 8.12 -2.63
N THR A 78 0.04 9.29 -3.16
CA THR A 78 0.92 10.46 -3.26
C THR A 78 0.92 11.31 -2.00
N GLU A 79 -0.13 11.21 -1.17
CA GLU A 79 -0.22 11.89 0.12
C GLU A 79 0.65 11.16 1.15
N GLN A 80 1.85 11.69 1.34
CA GLN A 80 2.86 11.10 2.23
C GLN A 80 3.49 12.18 3.11
N GLU A 81 3.53 11.94 4.41
CA GLU A 81 4.22 12.80 5.34
C GLU A 81 5.72 12.50 5.35
N LEU A 82 6.56 13.52 5.38
CA LEU A 82 8.00 13.32 5.57
C LEU A 82 8.31 13.09 7.05
N ALA A 83 9.11 12.07 7.32
CA ALA A 83 9.51 11.69 8.66
C ALA A 83 11.04 11.67 8.78
N ALA A 84 11.55 12.08 9.94
CA ALA A 84 12.98 11.93 10.26
C ALA A 84 13.34 10.45 10.50
N SER A 85 12.39 9.65 10.99
CA SER A 85 12.54 8.21 11.25
C SER A 85 11.26 7.46 10.88
N SER A 86 11.42 6.22 10.43
CA SER A 86 10.31 5.30 10.12
C SER A 86 9.62 4.74 11.36
N ASP A 87 10.26 4.87 12.54
CA ASP A 87 9.78 4.32 13.81
C ASP A 87 9.08 5.36 14.68
N GLU A 88 9.05 6.62 14.23
CA GLU A 88 8.29 7.66 14.89
C GLU A 88 6.79 7.49 14.54
N PRO A 89 5.88 7.33 15.51
CA PRO A 89 4.46 7.26 15.23
C PRO A 89 3.94 8.63 14.75
N PRO A 90 2.90 8.66 13.90
CA PRO A 90 2.24 9.91 13.52
C PRO A 90 1.56 10.56 14.75
N HIS A 91 1.31 11.86 14.67
CA HIS A 91 0.54 12.57 15.70
C HIS A 91 -0.98 12.40 15.55
N SER A 92 -1.42 11.92 14.39
CA SER A 92 -2.83 11.67 14.06
C SER A 92 -3.22 10.22 14.31
N ASN A 93 -4.49 9.99 14.62
CA ASN A 93 -5.07 8.64 14.76
C ASN A 93 -5.54 8.05 13.41
N ASP A 94 -4.98 8.51 12.30
CA ASP A 94 -5.53 8.28 10.97
C ASP A 94 -4.76 7.17 10.24
N LEU A 95 -5.20 6.82 9.03
CA LEU A 95 -4.37 6.02 8.13
C LEU A 95 -3.37 6.95 7.44
N VAL A 96 -2.08 6.78 7.73
CA VAL A 96 -1.02 7.69 7.26
C VAL A 96 0.13 6.94 6.60
N LEU A 97 0.61 7.46 5.46
CA LEU A 97 1.85 7.05 4.83
C LEU A 97 2.96 8.00 5.24
N ARG A 98 4.01 7.50 5.90
CA ARG A 98 5.19 8.28 6.29
C ARG A 98 6.42 7.85 5.50
N ALA A 99 7.03 8.78 4.79
CA ALA A 99 8.22 8.56 4.00
C ALA A 99 9.48 9.04 4.74
N THR A 100 10.45 8.14 4.89
CA THR A 100 11.79 8.44 5.40
C THR A 100 12.79 8.38 4.24
N PRO A 101 13.36 9.53 3.82
CA PRO A 101 14.31 9.56 2.72
C PRO A 101 15.62 8.86 3.11
N PRO A 102 16.38 8.33 2.14
CA PRO A 102 17.70 7.78 2.41
C PRO A 102 18.69 8.88 2.83
N SER A 103 19.67 8.53 3.67
CA SER A 103 20.76 9.45 4.07
C SER A 103 21.76 9.72 2.95
N THR A 104 21.75 8.91 1.88
CA THR A 104 22.64 9.03 0.72
C THR A 104 21.86 8.84 -0.58
N ARG A 105 22.37 9.42 -1.67
CA ARG A 105 21.80 9.23 -3.00
C ARG A 105 21.83 7.76 -3.39
N GLY A 106 20.71 7.22 -3.89
CA GLY A 106 20.58 5.78 -4.21
C GLY A 106 20.55 4.88 -2.98
N GLY A 107 20.57 5.46 -1.77
CA GLY A 107 20.43 4.76 -0.50
C GLY A 107 19.03 4.17 -0.30
N LEU A 108 18.90 3.39 0.76
CA LEU A 108 17.64 2.77 1.15
C LEU A 108 16.75 3.79 1.88
N GLY A 109 15.62 4.15 1.26
CA GLY A 109 14.54 4.88 1.89
C GLY A 109 13.43 3.94 2.31
N GLN A 110 12.48 4.46 3.08
CA GLN A 110 11.34 3.69 3.58
C GLN A 110 10.05 4.48 3.48
N ILE A 111 8.93 3.77 3.31
CA ILE A 111 7.59 4.29 3.49
C ILE A 111 6.88 3.37 4.48
N ALA A 112 6.54 3.89 5.65
CA ALA A 112 5.76 3.18 6.66
C ALA A 112 4.27 3.51 6.51
N LEU A 113 3.42 2.51 6.65
CA LEU A 113 1.97 2.68 6.77
C LEU A 113 1.59 2.57 8.24
N TRP A 114 0.95 3.60 8.74
CA TRP A 114 0.41 3.68 10.10
C TRP A 114 -1.10 3.68 10.05
N VAL A 115 -1.71 3.02 11.03
CA VAL A 115 -3.15 3.07 11.28
C VAL A 115 -3.29 3.36 12.75
N GLU A 116 -3.90 4.49 13.08
CA GLU A 116 -3.84 5.05 14.44
C GLU A 116 -2.37 5.20 14.88
N HIS A 117 -1.93 4.43 15.89
CA HIS A 117 -0.55 4.43 16.39
C HIS A 117 0.19 3.12 16.11
N ASP A 118 -0.43 2.20 15.35
CA ASP A 118 0.16 0.91 15.03
C ASP A 118 0.79 0.93 13.64
N ARG A 119 2.06 0.52 13.57
CA ARG A 119 2.76 0.39 12.28
C ARG A 119 2.24 -0.86 11.56
N ALA A 120 1.34 -0.64 10.61
CA ALA A 120 0.68 -1.73 9.90
C ALA A 120 1.56 -2.39 8.83
N GLY A 121 2.56 -1.67 8.31
CA GLY A 121 3.50 -2.21 7.33
C GLY A 121 4.55 -1.21 6.90
N VAL A 122 5.48 -1.68 6.07
CA VAL A 122 6.59 -0.87 5.55
C VAL A 122 6.98 -1.34 4.15
N ALA A 123 7.30 -0.40 3.27
CA ALA A 123 8.03 -0.63 2.03
C ALA A 123 9.42 -0.02 2.13
N GLN A 124 10.43 -0.77 1.74
CA GLN A 124 11.80 -0.29 1.58
C GLN A 124 12.10 -0.17 0.09
N LEU A 125 12.68 0.95 -0.30
CA LEU A 125 12.92 1.27 -1.70
C LEU A 125 14.19 2.07 -1.89
N ARG A 126 14.80 1.95 -3.06
CA ARG A 126 15.88 2.81 -3.53
C ARG A 126 15.37 3.62 -4.69
N VAL A 127 15.59 4.93 -4.65
CA VAL A 127 15.20 5.84 -5.73
C VAL A 127 16.39 6.72 -6.08
N CYS A 128 16.72 6.81 -7.37
CA CYS A 128 17.74 7.71 -7.86
C CYS A 128 17.12 8.73 -8.81
N GLY A 129 17.00 9.98 -8.34
CA GLY A 129 16.47 11.08 -9.12
C GLY A 129 17.24 11.33 -10.43
N PRO A 130 18.58 11.48 -10.41
CA PRO A 130 19.34 11.71 -11.62
C PRO A 130 19.21 10.62 -12.69
N CYS A 131 19.13 9.35 -12.28
CA CYS A 131 19.03 8.22 -13.21
C CYS A 131 17.58 7.87 -13.58
N GLN A 132 16.58 8.43 -12.90
CA GLN A 132 15.15 8.07 -13.05
C GLN A 132 14.90 6.56 -12.89
N VAL A 133 15.58 5.94 -11.92
CA VAL A 133 15.45 4.51 -11.61
C VAL A 133 14.96 4.32 -10.17
N GLY A 134 14.07 3.35 -10.00
CA GLY A 134 13.53 2.94 -8.70
C GLY A 134 13.59 1.42 -8.51
N VAL A 135 13.89 0.97 -7.30
CA VAL A 135 13.85 -0.44 -6.90
C VAL A 135 13.04 -0.60 -5.63
N ILE A 136 12.02 -1.46 -5.65
CA ILE A 136 11.35 -1.90 -4.42
C ILE A 136 12.16 -3.07 -3.86
N GLU A 137 12.80 -2.86 -2.72
CA GLU A 137 13.71 -3.84 -2.11
C GLU A 137 12.94 -4.80 -1.19
N HIS A 138 11.95 -4.29 -0.45
CA HIS A 138 11.19 -5.11 0.48
C HIS A 138 9.80 -4.51 0.73
N VAL A 139 8.79 -5.35 0.91
CA VAL A 139 7.45 -4.93 1.37
C VAL A 139 7.03 -5.89 2.47
N HIS A 140 6.67 -5.34 3.62
CA HIS A 140 6.17 -6.08 4.77
C HIS A 140 4.84 -5.51 5.24
N VAL A 141 3.93 -6.40 5.61
CA VAL A 141 2.68 -6.06 6.29
C VAL A 141 2.54 -7.00 7.47
N GLU A 142 2.26 -6.41 8.63
CA GLU A 142 2.10 -7.16 9.87
C GLU A 142 0.96 -8.18 9.73
N PRO A 143 1.09 -9.40 10.28
CA PRO A 143 0.15 -10.50 10.05
C PRO A 143 -1.33 -10.14 10.27
N ILE A 144 -1.63 -9.36 11.30
CA ILE A 144 -3.00 -8.93 11.66
C ILE A 144 -3.62 -7.96 10.63
N HIS A 145 -2.79 -7.34 9.79
CA HIS A 145 -3.18 -6.35 8.80
C HIS A 145 -3.10 -6.86 7.35
N ARG A 146 -2.78 -8.14 7.16
CA ARG A 146 -2.74 -8.76 5.84
C ARG A 146 -4.14 -8.84 5.22
N GLU A 147 -4.18 -8.98 3.89
CA GLU A 147 -5.41 -9.06 3.09
C GLU A 147 -6.30 -7.79 3.08
N LEU A 148 -5.89 -6.73 3.77
CA LEU A 148 -6.55 -5.42 3.75
C LEU A 148 -6.10 -4.55 2.57
N GLY A 149 -5.15 -4.99 1.75
CA GLY A 149 -4.65 -4.21 0.61
C GLY A 149 -3.49 -3.26 0.96
N TYR A 150 -3.02 -3.25 2.20
CA TYR A 150 -1.91 -2.42 2.67
C TYR A 150 -0.62 -2.64 1.88
N GLY A 151 -0.29 -3.88 1.51
CA GLY A 151 0.88 -4.16 0.67
C GLY A 151 0.78 -3.54 -0.72
N ARG A 152 -0.42 -3.51 -1.32
CA ARG A 152 -0.66 -2.84 -2.61
C ARG A 152 -0.56 -1.32 -2.46
N LEU A 153 -1.08 -0.76 -1.38
CA LEU A 153 -0.97 0.66 -1.08
C LEU A 153 0.50 1.07 -0.89
N LEU A 154 1.28 0.29 -0.14
CA LEU A 154 2.72 0.53 0.07
C LEU A 154 3.51 0.49 -1.24
N VAL A 155 3.22 -0.46 -2.14
CA VAL A 155 3.83 -0.49 -3.48
C VAL A 155 3.43 0.76 -4.27
N ALA A 156 2.15 1.12 -4.31
CA ALA A 156 1.69 2.32 -5.01
C ALA A 156 2.34 3.60 -4.46
N ALA A 157 2.47 3.72 -3.14
CA ALA A 157 3.16 4.82 -2.47
C ALA A 157 4.64 4.89 -2.84
N GLY A 158 5.31 3.74 -2.97
CA GLY A 158 6.67 3.65 -3.49
C GLY A 158 6.76 4.20 -4.92
N LEU A 159 5.91 3.71 -5.82
CA LEU A 159 5.86 4.16 -7.21
C LEU A 159 5.58 5.67 -7.34
N ALA A 160 4.75 6.22 -6.44
CA ALA A 160 4.43 7.65 -6.41
C ALA A 160 5.64 8.56 -6.14
N ARG A 161 6.74 8.02 -5.58
CA ARG A 161 7.99 8.78 -5.38
C ARG A 161 8.76 9.07 -6.67
N GLY A 162 8.49 8.31 -7.73
CA GLY A 162 9.15 8.45 -9.02
C GLY A 162 8.19 8.18 -10.17
N PRO A 163 7.22 9.07 -10.44
CA PRO A 163 6.36 8.95 -11.61
C PRO A 163 7.20 8.97 -12.88
N GLY A 164 7.00 7.99 -13.77
CA GLY A 164 7.77 7.85 -15.01
C GLY A 164 9.16 7.22 -14.86
N TYR A 165 9.55 6.79 -13.67
CA TYR A 165 10.84 6.11 -13.47
C TYR A 165 10.78 4.69 -14.02
N THR A 166 11.95 4.16 -14.38
CA THR A 166 12.09 2.71 -14.61
C THR A 166 12.13 2.01 -13.27
N TRP A 167 11.04 1.30 -12.95
CA TRP A 167 10.89 0.55 -11.71
C TRP A 167 11.21 -0.91 -11.88
N SER A 168 11.89 -1.48 -10.89
CA SER A 168 12.09 -2.93 -10.74
C SER A 168 11.90 -3.34 -9.29
N VAL A 169 11.92 -4.63 -9.04
CA VAL A 169 11.86 -5.22 -7.70
C VAL A 169 13.13 -6.01 -7.43
N ALA A 170 13.54 -6.07 -6.17
CA ALA A 170 14.60 -6.99 -5.75
C ALA A 170 14.23 -8.44 -6.07
N ASP A 171 15.25 -9.28 -6.18
CA ASP A 171 15.06 -10.70 -6.49
C ASP A 171 14.13 -11.35 -5.47
N ILE A 172 13.07 -11.95 -5.97
CA ILE A 172 12.10 -12.69 -5.17
C ILE A 172 12.58 -14.14 -5.17
N ASP A 173 12.82 -14.67 -3.98
CA ASP A 173 13.21 -16.07 -3.80
C ASP A 173 12.17 -17.00 -4.47
N ARG A 174 12.65 -17.93 -5.30
CA ARG A 174 11.80 -18.91 -5.99
C ARG A 174 11.16 -19.89 -5.02
N ASP A 175 11.85 -20.15 -3.90
CA ASP A 175 11.40 -21.03 -2.83
C ASP A 175 10.62 -20.26 -1.75
N ALA A 176 10.29 -18.99 -2.01
CA ALA A 176 9.42 -18.21 -1.14
C ALA A 176 8.05 -18.89 -0.94
N ASP A 177 7.45 -18.62 0.22
CA ASP A 177 6.14 -19.15 0.56
C ASP A 177 5.05 -18.74 -0.44
N LEU A 178 3.91 -19.44 -0.41
CA LEU A 178 2.80 -19.21 -1.33
C LEU A 178 2.25 -17.77 -1.25
N VAL A 179 2.21 -17.16 -0.06
CA VAL A 179 1.67 -15.80 0.13
C VAL A 179 2.60 -14.79 -0.56
N THR A 180 3.91 -14.93 -0.36
CA THR A 180 4.92 -14.09 -1.01
C THR A 180 4.83 -14.17 -2.54
N ARG A 181 4.73 -15.39 -3.09
CA ARG A 181 4.60 -15.58 -4.55
C ARG A 181 3.27 -15.06 -5.10
N ALA A 182 2.17 -15.26 -4.38
CA ALA A 182 0.85 -14.74 -4.77
C ALA A 182 0.81 -13.21 -4.74
N PHE A 183 1.44 -12.59 -3.74
CA PHE A 183 1.61 -11.13 -3.69
C PHE A 183 2.46 -10.63 -4.87
N ALA A 184 3.60 -11.27 -5.14
CA ALA A 184 4.46 -10.94 -6.26
C ALA A 184 3.69 -10.98 -7.60
N ALA A 185 2.99 -12.08 -7.86
CA ALA A 185 2.22 -12.25 -9.09
C ALA A 185 1.06 -11.24 -9.23
N SER A 186 0.42 -10.85 -8.13
CA SER A 186 -0.78 -10.00 -8.17
C SER A 186 -0.51 -8.50 -8.06
N VAL A 187 0.62 -8.10 -7.49
CA VAL A 187 0.95 -6.69 -7.20
C VAL A 187 2.24 -6.25 -7.89
N LEU A 188 3.27 -7.10 -7.90
CA LEU A 188 4.58 -6.76 -8.43
C LEU A 188 4.78 -7.18 -9.89
N SER A 189 3.91 -8.02 -10.45
CA SER A 189 4.02 -8.49 -11.84
C SER A 189 4.21 -7.38 -12.88
N PRO A 190 3.57 -6.19 -12.78
CA PRO A 190 3.84 -5.10 -13.72
C PRO A 190 5.27 -4.52 -13.63
N LEU A 191 5.96 -4.74 -12.51
CA LEU A 191 7.33 -4.26 -12.24
C LEU A 191 8.39 -5.33 -12.50
N LEU A 192 7.96 -6.60 -12.59
CA LEU A 192 8.79 -7.72 -13.03
C LEU A 192 8.94 -7.62 -14.55
N SER A 193 9.91 -6.82 -15.00
CA SER A 193 10.26 -6.71 -16.42
C SER A 193 10.82 -8.04 -16.95
N ASP A 194 10.88 -8.20 -18.29
CA ASP A 194 11.54 -9.34 -18.95
C ASP A 194 13.07 -9.41 -18.69
N GLN A 195 13.65 -8.35 -18.12
CA GLN A 195 15.04 -8.33 -17.69
C GLN A 195 15.22 -9.07 -16.37
N ALA A 196 16.19 -9.97 -16.33
CA ALA A 196 16.51 -10.74 -15.13
C ALA A 196 17.06 -9.84 -14.02
N GLY A 197 16.25 -9.61 -12.99
CA GLY A 197 16.67 -9.04 -11.72
C GLY A 197 16.51 -7.51 -11.59
N PRO A 198 16.80 -6.97 -10.40
CA PRO A 198 16.67 -5.56 -10.08
C PRO A 198 17.62 -4.66 -10.87
N HIS A 199 17.06 -3.66 -11.55
CA HIS A 199 17.82 -2.63 -12.27
C HIS A 199 18.36 -1.57 -11.30
N ARG A 200 19.66 -1.61 -10.99
CA ARG A 200 20.33 -0.67 -10.09
C ARG A 200 21.33 0.20 -10.85
N CYS A 201 21.22 1.52 -10.69
CA CYS A 201 22.22 2.45 -11.23
C CYS A 201 23.49 2.49 -10.35
N THR A 202 24.55 3.11 -10.85
CA THR A 202 25.85 3.22 -10.16
C THR A 202 25.73 3.80 -8.75
N ASP A 203 24.88 4.82 -8.53
CA ASP A 203 24.67 5.40 -7.20
C ASP A 203 24.05 4.40 -6.22
N MET A 204 23.10 3.58 -6.69
CA MET A 204 22.48 2.54 -5.86
C MET A 204 23.47 1.43 -5.50
N ARG A 205 24.32 1.02 -6.46
CA ARG A 205 25.37 0.01 -6.24
C ARG A 205 26.38 0.50 -5.22
N ARG A 206 26.87 1.74 -5.37
CA ARG A 206 27.76 2.39 -4.40
C ARG A 206 27.12 2.50 -3.01
N ALA A 207 25.85 2.89 -2.94
CA ALA A 207 25.12 2.96 -1.68
C ALA A 207 24.86 1.60 -1.01
N ARG A 208 25.05 0.48 -1.74
CA ARG A 208 25.08 -0.89 -1.17
C ARG A 208 26.47 -1.36 -0.76
N GLY A 209 27.51 -0.58 -1.07
CA GLY A 209 28.90 -1.01 -0.89
C GLY A 209 29.40 -1.95 -1.98
N GLU A 210 28.69 -2.07 -3.11
CA GLU A 210 29.19 -2.78 -4.28
C GLU A 210 30.27 -1.91 -4.93
N THR A 211 31.51 -2.41 -4.96
CA THR A 211 32.58 -1.80 -5.76
C THR A 211 32.33 -2.09 -7.24
N ASP A 212 32.62 -1.10 -8.10
CA ASP A 212 32.62 -1.27 -9.56
C ASP A 212 33.71 -2.29 -9.93
N ALA A 213 33.43 -3.59 -9.81
CA ALA A 213 34.16 -4.62 -10.52
C ALA A 213 33.74 -4.50 -12.00
N GLY A 214 34.46 -3.66 -12.74
CA GLY A 214 34.54 -3.77 -14.19
C GLY A 214 35.67 -4.73 -14.58
N PRO A 215 35.72 -5.21 -15.83
CA PRO A 215 34.84 -4.96 -16.97
C PRO A 215 33.87 -6.10 -17.29
#